data_AF-A0A848CTY2-F1
#
_entry.id   AF-A0A848CTY2-F1
#
_cell.length_a   1.000
_cell.length_b   1.000
_cell.length_c   1.000
_cell.angle_alpha   90.00
_cell.angle_beta   90.00
_cell.angle_gamma   90.00
#
_symmetry.space_group_name_H-M   'P 1'
#
loop_
_entity.id
_entity.type
_entity.pdbx_description
1 polymer ?
#
loop_
_entity_poly.entity_id
_entity_poly.type
_entity_poly.pdbx_seq_one_letter_code
_entity_poly.pdbx_strand_id
1 'polypeptide(L)'
;MSFYEGYFTVGDMAIQDEEGFYYIADRKKDLLISGGVNIYPREVEEVLYTHPKILDATVIGVPDPVWDESVKAIIVPREGAELTQEEVIGYCEGKSAGYKKPKSVDFLDELPRNQY
;
A
#
# COMPACT_ATOMS: atom_id res chain seq x y z
N MET A 1 18.10 -12.56 9.45
CA MET A 1 18.37 -13.44 10.61
C MET A 1 17.34 -13.11 11.68
N SER A 2 16.63 -14.11 12.20
CA SER A 2 15.30 -13.94 12.84
C SER A 2 15.33 -13.78 14.37
N PHE A 3 16.51 -13.72 14.98
CA PHE A 3 16.69 -13.58 16.43
C PHE A 3 17.51 -12.32 16.75
N TYR A 4 17.02 -11.51 17.70
CA TYR A 4 17.71 -10.33 18.23
C TYR A 4 17.51 -10.26 19.74
N GLU A 5 18.60 -10.25 20.50
CA GLU A 5 18.60 -10.15 21.98
C GLU A 5 17.65 -11.14 22.70
N GLY A 6 17.56 -12.38 22.20
CA GLY A 6 16.69 -13.41 22.78
C GLY A 6 15.24 -13.37 22.29
N TYR A 7 14.86 -12.39 21.46
CA TYR A 7 13.55 -12.29 20.85
C TYR A 7 13.58 -12.81 19.41
N PHE A 8 12.50 -13.49 19.02
CA PHE A 8 12.27 -13.93 17.65
C PHE A 8 11.24 -13.04 16.98
N THR A 9 11.51 -12.60 15.75
CA THR A 9 10.55 -11.85 14.94
C THR A 9 10.07 -12.68 13.75
N VAL A 10 8.75 -12.68 13.54
CA VAL A 10 8.11 -13.22 12.33
C VAL A 10 8.12 -12.20 11.17
N GLY A 11 8.52 -10.96 11.44
CA GLY A 11 8.59 -9.88 10.47
C GLY A 11 7.28 -9.12 10.26
N ASP A 12 6.26 -9.33 11.08
CA ASP A 12 5.04 -8.53 11.08
C ASP A 12 5.29 -7.20 11.82
N MET A 13 4.69 -6.13 11.30
CA MET A 13 4.69 -4.78 11.83
C MET A 13 3.30 -4.50 12.39
N ALA A 14 3.22 -3.85 13.54
CA ALA A 14 1.95 -3.54 14.19
C ALA A 14 1.93 -2.10 14.73
N ILE A 15 0.74 -1.52 14.80
CA ILE A 15 0.46 -0.25 15.47
C ILE A 15 -0.26 -0.56 16.77
N GLN A 16 0.13 0.11 17.85
CA GLN A 16 -0.54 0.03 19.14
C GLN A 16 -1.44 1.25 19.34
N ASP A 17 -2.68 1.05 19.76
CA ASP A 17 -3.57 2.14 20.16
C ASP A 17 -3.35 2.58 21.63
N GLU A 18 -4.07 3.61 22.06
CA GLU A 18 -3.98 4.16 23.41
C GLU A 18 -4.49 3.20 24.50
N GLU A 19 -5.34 2.23 24.13
CA GLU A 19 -5.88 1.20 25.02
C GLU A 19 -4.96 -0.03 25.12
N GLY A 20 -3.89 -0.06 24.32
CA GLY A 20 -2.87 -1.11 24.32
C GLY A 20 -3.16 -2.27 23.37
N PHE A 21 -4.18 -2.18 22.50
CA PHE A 21 -4.44 -3.16 21.47
C PHE A 21 -3.49 -2.98 20.29
N TYR A 22 -3.07 -4.09 19.68
CA TYR A 22 -2.21 -4.11 18.52
C TYR A 22 -3.00 -4.49 17.26
N TYR A 23 -2.76 -3.74 16.19
CA TYR A 23 -3.30 -3.99 14.85
C TYR A 23 -2.13 -4.27 13.91
N ILE A 24 -2.21 -5.37 13.16
CA ILE A 24 -1.20 -5.72 12.16
C ILE A 24 -1.29 -4.69 11.04
N ALA A 25 -0.19 -3.94 10.85
CA ALA A 25 -0.08 -2.91 9.83
C ALA A 25 0.43 -3.51 8.52
N ASP A 26 1.56 -4.22 8.54
CA ASP A 26 2.15 -4.82 7.33
C ASP A 26 3.29 -5.78 7.68
N ARG A 27 4.05 -6.22 6.68
CA ARG A 27 5.30 -6.96 6.81
C ARG A 27 6.48 -6.02 6.70
N LYS A 28 7.52 -6.24 7.50
CA LYS A 28 8.79 -5.49 7.42
C LYS A 28 9.42 -5.53 6.02
N LYS A 29 9.16 -6.60 5.25
CA LYS A 29 9.68 -6.76 3.89
C LYS A 29 8.88 -5.99 2.84
N ASP A 30 7.64 -5.65 3.13
CA ASP A 30 6.71 -5.02 2.19
C ASP A 30 6.64 -3.50 2.44
N LEU A 31 7.35 -3.02 3.46
CA LEU A 31 7.48 -1.60 3.79
C LEU A 31 8.20 -0.84 2.67
N LEU A 32 7.55 0.22 2.17
CA LEU A 32 8.14 1.15 1.22
C LEU A 32 8.84 2.29 1.96
N ILE A 33 9.96 2.77 1.42
CA ILE A 33 10.73 3.88 1.98
C ILE A 33 10.87 4.97 0.91
N SER A 34 9.94 5.92 0.91
CA SER A 34 9.95 7.07 -0.01
C SER A 34 10.51 8.29 0.70
N GLY A 35 11.67 8.78 0.29
CA GLY A 35 12.28 9.98 0.87
C GLY A 35 12.69 9.84 2.33
N GLY A 36 13.01 8.62 2.78
CA GLY A 36 13.29 8.32 4.17
C GLY A 36 12.05 8.21 5.07
N VAL A 37 10.85 8.18 4.49
CA VAL A 37 9.58 7.99 5.21
C VAL A 37 9.03 6.60 4.93
N ASN A 38 8.66 5.91 6.01
CA ASN A 38 8.02 4.60 5.96
C ASN A 38 6.57 4.73 5.47
N ILE A 39 6.22 3.95 4.45
CA ILE A 39 4.87 3.81 3.92
C ILE A 39 4.51 2.33 3.96
N TYR A 40 3.40 2.01 4.63
CA TYR A 40 2.83 0.67 4.65
C TYR A 40 1.86 0.56 3.47
N PRO A 41 2.15 -0.22 2.41
CA PRO A 41 1.26 -0.38 1.26
C PRO A 41 -0.18 -0.67 1.65
N ARG A 42 -0.38 -1.52 2.66
CA ARG A 42 -1.70 -1.91 3.13
C ARG A 42 -2.59 -0.73 3.51
N GLU A 43 -2.04 0.31 4.13
CA GLU A 43 -2.83 1.50 4.49
C GLU A 43 -3.37 2.23 3.25
N VAL A 44 -2.58 2.24 2.16
CA VAL A 44 -2.98 2.86 0.90
C VAL A 44 -3.98 1.97 0.17
N GLU A 45 -3.75 0.66 0.17
CA GLU A 45 -4.68 -0.34 -0.37
C GLU A 45 -6.04 -0.28 0.33
N GLU A 46 -6.09 -0.18 1.66
CA GLU A 46 -7.32 -0.03 2.43
C GLU A 46 -8.13 1.19 1.99
N VAL A 47 -7.47 2.32 1.69
CA VAL A 47 -8.15 3.49 1.10
C VAL A 47 -8.69 3.16 -0.29
N LEU A 48 -7.88 2.55 -1.16
CA LEU A 48 -8.26 2.20 -2.53
C LEU A 48 -9.44 1.20 -2.57
N TYR A 49 -9.50 0.23 -1.64
CA TYR A 49 -10.59 -0.73 -1.53
C TYR A 49 -11.94 -0.09 -1.19
N THR A 50 -11.95 1.12 -0.61
CA THR A 50 -13.21 1.87 -0.40
C THR A 50 -13.74 2.53 -1.66
N HIS A 51 -12.96 2.59 -2.75
CA HIS A 51 -13.37 3.26 -3.98
C HIS A 51 -14.45 2.44 -4.71
N PRO A 52 -15.61 3.01 -5.07
CA PRO A 52 -16.74 2.25 -5.62
C PRO A 52 -16.44 1.58 -6.96
N LYS A 53 -15.57 2.17 -7.78
CA LYS A 53 -15.15 1.66 -9.09
C LYS A 53 -14.00 0.64 -9.06
N ILE A 54 -13.35 0.42 -7.91
CA ILE A 54 -12.20 -0.49 -7.79
C ILE A 54 -12.71 -1.87 -7.37
N LEU A 55 -12.27 -2.90 -8.09
CA LEU A 55 -12.53 -4.31 -7.77
C LEU A 55 -11.44 -4.87 -6.87
N ASP A 56 -10.18 -4.65 -7.25
CA ASP A 56 -8.99 -5.11 -6.55
C ASP A 56 -7.87 -4.07 -6.69
N ALA A 57 -6.97 -4.01 -5.72
CA ALA A 57 -5.88 -3.04 -5.72
C ALA A 57 -4.67 -3.58 -4.97
N THR A 58 -3.48 -3.33 -5.49
CA THR A 58 -2.24 -3.52 -4.72
C THR A 58 -1.32 -2.33 -4.89
N VAL A 59 -0.50 -2.07 -3.88
CA VAL A 59 0.44 -0.95 -3.84
C VAL A 59 1.85 -1.48 -3.75
N ILE A 60 2.70 -0.98 -4.63
CA ILE A 60 4.12 -1.33 -4.68
C ILE A 60 4.96 -0.06 -4.69
N GLY A 61 6.21 -0.21 -4.27
CA GLY A 61 7.22 0.80 -4.52
C GLY A 61 7.89 0.59 -5.87
N VAL A 62 8.16 1.68 -6.57
CA VAL A 62 8.94 1.69 -7.81
C VAL A 62 10.09 2.68 -7.71
N PRO A 63 11.24 2.43 -8.36
CA PRO A 63 12.39 3.33 -8.31
C PRO A 63 12.01 4.77 -8.68
N ASP A 64 12.45 5.73 -7.88
CA ASP A 64 12.20 7.16 -8.06
C ASP A 64 13.53 7.94 -7.93
N PRO A 65 13.91 8.78 -8.91
CA PRO A 65 15.19 9.49 -8.89
C PRO A 65 15.31 10.56 -7.80
N VAL A 66 14.20 11.00 -7.22
CA VAL A 66 14.15 12.04 -6.18
C VAL A 66 13.93 11.42 -4.81
N TRP A 67 13.11 10.38 -4.73
CA TRP A 67 12.63 9.82 -3.47
C TRP A 67 13.18 8.42 -3.16
N ASP A 68 14.08 7.91 -4.01
CA ASP A 68 14.59 6.53 -4.04
C ASP A 68 13.51 5.53 -4.44
N GLU A 69 12.37 5.58 -3.77
CA GLU A 69 11.16 4.82 -4.05
C GLU A 69 9.93 5.74 -4.12
N SER A 70 8.99 5.42 -5.01
CA SER A 70 7.67 6.06 -5.07
C SER A 70 6.55 5.05 -5.07
N VAL A 71 5.42 5.46 -4.49
CA VAL A 71 4.22 4.64 -4.41
C VAL A 71 3.57 4.52 -5.80
N LYS A 72 3.37 3.30 -6.28
CA LYS A 72 2.55 2.97 -7.45
C LYS A 72 1.37 2.10 -7.01
N ALA A 73 0.19 2.41 -7.52
CA ALA A 73 -0.98 1.53 -7.37
C ALA A 73 -1.19 0.72 -8.65
N ILE A 74 -1.53 -0.56 -8.49
CA ILE A 74 -1.97 -1.44 -9.56
C ILE A 74 -3.43 -1.75 -9.30
N ILE A 75 -4.30 -1.37 -10.22
CA ILE A 75 -5.74 -1.36 -10.03
C ILE A 75 -6.42 -2.31 -11.00
N VAL A 76 -7.35 -3.11 -10.48
CA VAL A 76 -8.33 -3.83 -11.27
C VAL A 76 -9.67 -3.09 -11.15
N PRO A 77 -10.17 -2.45 -12.22
CA PRO A 77 -11.47 -1.80 -12.18
C PRO A 77 -12.60 -2.83 -12.12
N ARG A 78 -13.76 -2.41 -11.59
CA ARG A 78 -14.98 -3.22 -11.72
C ARG A 78 -15.41 -3.30 -13.18
N GLU A 79 -16.11 -4.36 -13.53
CA GLU A 79 -16.66 -4.55 -14.87
C GLU A 79 -17.49 -3.34 -15.31
N GLY A 80 -17.17 -2.79 -16.48
CA GLY A 80 -17.83 -1.61 -17.04
C GLY A 80 -17.51 -0.27 -16.36
N ALA A 81 -16.63 -0.23 -15.36
CA ALA A 81 -16.19 1.00 -14.74
C ALA A 81 -15.04 1.65 -15.53
N GLU A 82 -15.20 2.92 -15.87
CA GLU A 82 -14.10 3.75 -16.36
C GLU A 82 -13.44 4.48 -15.20
N LEU A 83 -12.11 4.34 -15.09
CA LEU A 83 -11.31 4.91 -14.02
C LEU A 83 -10.01 5.46 -14.58
N THR A 84 -9.68 6.72 -14.27
CA THR A 84 -8.39 7.32 -14.66
C THR A 84 -7.38 7.31 -13.52
N GLN A 85 -6.10 7.47 -13.85
CA GLN A 85 -5.04 7.63 -12.87
C GLN A 85 -5.33 8.81 -11.92
N GLU A 86 -5.77 9.94 -12.46
CA GLU A 86 -6.06 11.17 -11.71
C GLU A 86 -7.23 10.96 -10.73
N GLU A 87 -8.27 10.21 -11.13
CA GLU A 87 -9.37 9.85 -10.24
C GLU A 87 -8.88 8.99 -9.06
N VAL A 88 -8.01 8.01 -9.30
CA VAL A 88 -7.45 7.13 -8.26
C VAL A 88 -6.58 7.93 -7.29
N ILE A 89 -5.65 8.73 -7.80
CA ILE A 89 -4.74 9.55 -6.98
C ILE A 89 -5.55 10.60 -6.20
N GLY A 90 -6.50 11.26 -6.87
CA GLY A 90 -7.39 12.24 -6.27
C GLY A 90 -8.28 11.65 -5.19
N TYR A 91 -8.70 10.39 -5.32
CA TYR A 91 -9.50 9.72 -4.30
C TYR A 91 -8.74 9.49 -2.99
N CYS A 92 -7.41 9.38 -3.05
CA CYS A 92 -6.56 9.23 -1.87
C CYS A 92 -6.37 10.55 -1.10
N GLU A 93 -6.68 11.69 -1.72
CA GLU A 93 -6.60 13.02 -1.11
C GLU A 93 -7.55 13.12 0.09
N GLY A 94 -7.05 13.63 1.22
CA GLY A 94 -7.81 13.77 2.46
C GLY A 94 -8.18 12.46 3.18
N LYS A 95 -7.93 11.29 2.58
CA LYS A 95 -8.11 9.96 3.20
C LYS A 95 -6.81 9.35 3.71
N SER A 96 -5.68 9.82 3.21
CA SER A 96 -4.33 9.40 3.61
C SER A 96 -3.39 10.59 3.66
N ALA A 97 -2.26 10.45 4.36
CA ALA A 97 -1.22 11.47 4.36
C ALA A 97 -0.66 11.65 2.93
N GLY A 98 -0.44 12.90 2.51
CA GLY A 98 -0.15 13.22 1.11
C GLY A 98 1.07 12.49 0.51
N TYR A 99 2.08 12.17 1.32
CA TYR A 99 3.26 11.41 0.90
C TYR A 99 3.00 9.93 0.65
N LYS A 100 1.87 9.39 1.13
CA LYS A 100 1.44 7.98 0.92
C LYS A 100 0.66 7.79 -0.38
N LYS A 101 0.20 8.88 -1.00
CA LYS A 101 -0.60 8.80 -2.22
C LYS A 101 0.23 8.17 -3.36
N PRO A 102 -0.37 7.31 -4.19
CA PRO A 102 0.27 6.84 -5.41
C PRO A 102 0.69 8.02 -6.29
N LYS A 103 1.88 7.95 -6.90
CA LYS A 103 2.33 8.89 -7.93
C LYS A 103 2.03 8.42 -9.34
N SER A 104 1.80 7.13 -9.50
CA SER A 104 1.46 6.49 -10.77
C SER A 104 0.49 5.33 -10.54
N VAL A 105 -0.30 5.03 -11.56
CA VAL A 105 -1.31 3.97 -11.52
C VAL A 105 -1.24 3.15 -12.80
N ASP A 106 -1.12 1.83 -12.66
CA ASP A 106 -1.28 0.89 -13.78
C ASP A 106 -2.61 0.14 -13.62
N PHE A 107 -3.26 -0.18 -14.74
CA PHE A 107 -4.51 -0.93 -14.76
C PHE A 107 -4.27 -2.33 -15.32
N LEU A 108 -4.83 -3.34 -14.66
CA LEU A 108 -4.81 -4.74 -15.08
C LEU A 108 -6.22 -5.32 -15.09
N ASP A 109 -6.43 -6.37 -15.89
CA ASP A 109 -7.68 -7.13 -15.89
C ASP A 109 -7.82 -8.00 -14.63
N GLU A 110 -6.69 -8.49 -14.10
CA GLU A 110 -6.60 -9.24 -12.86
C GLU A 110 -5.21 -9.09 -12.21
N LEU A 111 -5.15 -9.20 -10.88
CA LEU A 111 -3.88 -9.28 -10.16
C LEU A 111 -3.34 -10.72 -10.18
N PRO A 112 -2.02 -10.92 -10.37
CA PRO A 112 -1.43 -12.24 -10.28
C PRO A 112 -1.59 -12.80 -8.86
N ARG A 113 -2.14 -14.01 -8.75
CA ARG A 113 -2.30 -14.72 -7.47
C ARG A 113 -1.51 -16.02 -7.50
N ASN A 114 -1.00 -16.41 -6.33
CA ASN A 114 -0.43 -17.73 -6.14
C ASN A 114 -1.53 -18.80 -6.28
N GLN A 115 -1.28 -19.87 -7.04
CA GLN A 115 -2.24 -20.96 -7.28
C GLN A 115 -2.14 -22.10 -6.25
N TYR A 116 -1.85 -21.81 -4.99
CA TYR A 116 -1.63 -22.85 -3.96
C TYR A 116 -2.76 -22.88 -2.93
#